data_AF-L0E9T1-F1
#
_entry.id   AF-L0E9T1-F1
#
_cell.length_a   1.000
_cell.length_b   1.000
_cell.length_c   1.000
_cell.angle_alpha   90.00
_cell.angle_beta   90.00
_cell.angle_gamma   90.00
#
_symmetry.space_group_name_H-M   'P 1'
#
loop_
_entity.id
_entity.type
_entity.pdbx_description
1 polymer ?
#
loop_
_entity_poly.entity_id
_entity_poly.type
_entity_poly.pdbx_seq_one_letter_code
_entity_poly.pdbx_strand_id
1 'polypeptide(L)'
;MIGHDLFTLVQKAKAGDKEAMKEILHLVEPFIQKACRRASPNERNDLQQYLAEKVIVAVKNYDMNSIPGFAQFIELISSNHAQLDFSGFKNDFRNLVEWKEEQLDF
;
A
#
# COMPACT_ATOMS: atom_id res chain seq x y z
N MET A 1 13.82 5.41 14.24
CA MET A 1 13.20 4.68 13.11
C MET A 1 12.62 5.72 12.19
N ILE A 2 13.22 5.94 11.03
CA ILE A 2 12.62 6.81 10.01
C ILE A 2 11.63 5.90 9.30
N GLY A 3 10.34 6.06 9.62
CA GLY A 3 9.27 5.25 9.04
C GLY A 3 9.19 5.52 7.54
N HIS A 4 9.75 4.61 6.76
CA HIS A 4 9.51 4.59 5.32
C HIS A 4 8.10 4.06 5.09
N ASP A 5 7.34 4.72 4.24
CA ASP A 5 6.02 4.23 3.85
C ASP A 5 6.16 2.89 3.09
N LEU A 6 5.10 2.10 3.11
CA LEU A 6 5.10 0.75 2.50
C LEU A 6 5.44 0.79 1.00
N PHE A 7 5.03 1.83 0.28
CA PHE A 7 5.32 1.95 -1.14
C PHE A 7 6.82 2.08 -1.38
N THR A 8 7.49 2.99 -0.65
CA THR A 8 8.94 3.16 -0.68
C THR A 8 9.68 1.87 -0.29
N LEU A 9 9.20 1.17 0.74
CA LEU A 9 9.80 -0.11 1.17
C LEU A 9 9.68 -1.16 0.07
N VAL A 10 8.51 -1.32 -0.55
CA VAL A 10 8.30 -2.26 -1.65
C VAL A 10 9.21 -1.92 -2.83
N GLN A 11 9.34 -0.64 -3.18
CA GLN A 11 10.24 -0.20 -4.25
C GLN A 11 11.70 -0.60 -3.99
N LYS A 12 12.22 -0.29 -2.79
CA LYS A 12 13.59 -0.63 -2.38
C LYS A 12 13.81 -2.14 -2.32
N ALA A 13 12.86 -2.88 -1.73
CA ALA A 13 12.93 -4.33 -1.62
C ALA A 13 12.97 -5.01 -2.99
N LYS A 14 12.21 -4.51 -3.97
CA LYS A 14 12.26 -4.98 -5.37
C LYS A 14 13.60 -4.67 -6.04
N ALA A 15 14.26 -3.58 -5.69
CA ALA A 15 15.60 -3.23 -6.15
C ALA A 15 16.72 -4.06 -5.48
N GLY A 16 16.38 -4.98 -4.56
CA GLY A 16 17.33 -5.88 -3.90
C GLY A 16 17.77 -5.43 -2.50
N ASP A 17 17.17 -4.37 -1.95
CA ASP A 17 17.43 -3.93 -0.57
C ASP A 17 16.86 -4.95 0.44
N LYS A 18 17.77 -5.64 1.13
CA LYS A 18 17.42 -6.66 2.13
C LYS A 18 16.84 -6.06 3.40
N GLU A 19 17.27 -4.88 3.80
CA GLU A 19 16.74 -4.22 5.00
C GLU A 19 15.31 -3.73 4.75
N ALA A 20 15.03 -3.22 3.55
CA ALA A 20 13.66 -2.88 3.16
C ALA A 20 12.72 -4.10 3.19
N MET A 21 13.17 -5.25 2.66
CA MET A 21 12.39 -6.50 2.73
C MET A 21 12.16 -6.95 4.19
N LYS A 22 13.17 -6.82 5.04
CA LYS A 22 13.08 -7.16 6.46
C LYS A 22 12.10 -6.26 7.19
N GLU A 23 12.08 -4.97 6.88
CA GLU A 23 11.12 -4.02 7.44
C GLU A 23 9.69 -4.35 7.01
N ILE A 24 9.47 -4.72 5.74
CA ILE A 24 8.17 -5.23 5.28
C ILE A 24 7.76 -6.48 6.07
N LEU A 25 8.65 -7.44 6.25
CA LEU A 25 8.38 -8.66 7.03
C LEU A 25 8.02 -8.33 8.48
N HIS A 26 8.68 -7.34 9.08
CA HIS A 26 8.37 -6.88 10.44
C HIS A 26 6.97 -6.22 10.53
N LEU A 27 6.56 -5.46 9.51
CA LEU A 27 5.22 -4.87 9.45
C LEU A 27 4.13 -5.95 9.38
N VAL A 28 4.37 -7.05 8.66
CA VAL A 28 3.37 -8.14 8.50
C VAL A 28 3.46 -9.23 9.58
N GLU A 29 4.55 -9.27 10.35
CA GLU A 29 4.80 -10.23 11.41
C GLU A 29 3.63 -10.44 12.39
N PRO A 30 2.94 -9.42 12.92
CA PRO A 30 1.81 -9.62 13.83
C PRO A 30 0.66 -10.42 13.19
N PHE A 31 0.45 -10.31 11.88
CA PHE A 31 -0.57 -11.06 11.15
C PHE A 31 -0.15 -12.52 10.94
N ILE A 32 1.13 -12.74 10.60
CA ILE A 32 1.72 -14.08 10.47
C ILE A 32 1.63 -14.82 11.82
N GLN A 33 2.05 -14.18 12.91
CA GLN A 33 1.99 -14.78 14.25
C GLN A 33 0.54 -15.12 14.65
N LYS A 34 -0.43 -14.25 14.32
CA LYS A 34 -1.85 -14.52 14.58
C LYS A 34 -2.35 -15.76 13.82
N ALA A 35 -1.92 -15.96 12.59
CA ALA A 35 -2.23 -17.16 11.81
C ALA A 35 -1.57 -18.41 12.42
N CYS A 36 -0.26 -18.35 12.74
CA CYS A 36 0.47 -19.50 13.30
C CYS A 36 -0.05 -19.96 14.66
N ARG A 37 -0.58 -19.06 15.49
CA ARG A 37 -1.18 -19.44 16.79
C ARG A 37 -2.35 -20.44 16.65
N ARG A 38 -3.04 -20.45 15.51
CA ARG A 38 -4.16 -21.35 15.21
C ARG A 38 -3.70 -22.72 14.68
N ALA A 39 -2.44 -22.85 14.28
CA ALA A 39 -1.88 -24.11 13.82
C ALA A 39 -1.42 -24.99 14.98
N SER A 40 -1.29 -26.28 14.70
CA SER A 40 -0.73 -27.25 15.66
C SER A 40 0.70 -26.86 16.03
N PRO A 41 1.17 -27.10 17.27
CA PRO A 41 2.50 -26.70 17.71
C PRO A 41 3.64 -27.14 16.78
N ASN A 42 3.51 -28.33 16.19
CA ASN A 42 4.52 -28.91 15.30
C ASN A 42 4.59 -28.21 13.94
N GLU A 43 3.50 -27.59 13.47
CA GLU A 43 3.41 -26.95 12.15
C GLU A 43 3.67 -25.44 12.22
N ARG A 44 3.79 -24.85 13.42
CA ARG A 44 3.87 -23.38 13.57
C ARG A 44 5.06 -22.76 12.88
N ASN A 45 6.23 -23.40 13.01
CA ASN A 45 7.47 -22.89 12.42
C ASN A 45 7.42 -23.00 10.90
N ASP A 46 6.99 -24.13 10.37
CA ASP A 46 6.85 -24.35 8.93
C ASP A 46 5.83 -23.38 8.33
N LEU A 47 4.70 -23.18 8.99
CA LEU A 47 3.68 -22.22 8.56
C LEU A 47 4.22 -20.78 8.61
N GLN A 48 4.98 -20.42 9.64
CA GLN A 48 5.59 -19.09 9.75
C GLN A 48 6.54 -18.84 8.58
N GLN A 49 7.42 -19.79 8.27
CA GLN A 49 8.35 -19.68 7.15
C GLN A 49 7.59 -19.61 5.82
N TYR A 50 6.62 -20.50 5.61
CA TYR A 50 5.80 -20.50 4.40
C TYR A 50 5.09 -19.16 4.16
N LEU A 51 4.48 -18.58 5.19
CA LEU A 51 3.82 -17.29 5.09
C LEU A 51 4.83 -16.15 4.81
N ALA A 52 6.00 -16.17 5.44
CA ALA A 52 7.05 -15.19 5.17
C ALA A 52 7.54 -15.28 3.71
N GLU A 53 7.76 -16.50 3.19
CA GLU A 53 8.10 -16.73 1.79
C GLU A 53 7.03 -16.20 0.84
N LYS A 54 5.73 -16.42 1.15
CA LYS A 54 4.63 -15.87 0.34
C LYS A 54 4.62 -14.35 0.31
N VAL A 55 4.94 -13.69 1.42
CA VAL A 55 5.08 -12.22 1.45
C VAL A 55 6.24 -11.78 0.55
N ILE A 56 7.40 -12.43 0.65
CA ILE A 56 8.57 -12.12 -0.20
C ILE A 56 8.21 -12.26 -1.68
N VAL A 57 7.54 -13.35 -2.06
CA VAL A 57 7.10 -13.59 -3.44
C VAL A 57 6.09 -12.52 -3.88
N ALA A 58 5.13 -12.17 -3.02
CA ALA A 58 4.15 -11.13 -3.32
C ALA A 58 4.83 -9.77 -3.57
N VAL A 59 5.76 -9.34 -2.72
CA VAL A 59 6.53 -8.10 -2.90
C VAL A 59 7.31 -8.11 -4.22
N LYS A 60 8.00 -9.22 -4.52
CA LYS A 60 8.78 -9.37 -5.76
C LYS A 60 7.90 -9.32 -7.01
N ASN A 61 6.70 -9.87 -6.95
CA ASN A 61 5.80 -9.95 -8.10
C ASN A 61 4.80 -8.79 -8.20
N TYR A 62 4.69 -7.96 -7.16
CA TYR A 62 3.77 -6.83 -7.14
C TYR A 62 4.11 -5.82 -8.24
N ASP A 63 3.17 -5.54 -9.15
CA ASP A 63 3.38 -4.55 -10.19
C ASP A 63 3.16 -3.14 -9.64
N MET A 64 4.24 -2.37 -9.58
CA MET A 64 4.20 -0.98 -9.11
C MET A 64 3.87 0.01 -10.23
N ASN A 65 3.96 -0.41 -11.49
CA ASN A 65 3.72 0.46 -12.64
C ASN A 65 2.23 0.51 -13.01
N SER A 66 1.46 -0.52 -12.64
CA SER A 66 0.02 -0.57 -12.85
C SER A 66 -0.80 0.11 -11.75
N ILE A 67 -0.15 0.78 -10.78
CA ILE A 67 -0.84 1.48 -9.71
C ILE A 67 -1.37 2.81 -10.27
N PRO A 68 -2.70 3.00 -10.37
CA PRO A 68 -3.23 4.24 -10.90
C PRO A 68 -2.88 5.40 -9.96
N GLY A 69 -2.38 6.49 -10.53
CA GLY A 69 -2.30 7.76 -9.82
C GLY A 69 -3.69 8.24 -9.40
N PHE A 70 -3.77 9.22 -8.50
CA PHE A 70 -5.06 9.68 -7.96
C PHE A 70 -6.10 10.01 -9.05
N ALA A 71 -5.73 10.80 -10.07
CA ALA A 71 -6.62 11.14 -11.17
C ALA A 71 -7.09 9.89 -11.96
N GLN A 72 -6.15 9.00 -12.30
CA GLN A 72 -6.43 7.76 -13.01
C GLN A 72 -7.32 6.82 -12.18
N PHE A 73 -7.17 6.83 -10.86
CA PHE A 73 -8.01 6.07 -9.94
C PHE A 73 -9.43 6.62 -9.91
N ILE A 74 -9.61 7.94 -9.86
CA ILE A 74 -10.92 8.58 -9.97
C ILE A 74 -11.57 8.26 -11.32
N GLU A 75 -10.82 8.29 -12.42
CA GLU A 75 -11.30 7.91 -13.76
C GLU A 75 -11.70 6.43 -13.81
N LEU A 76 -10.89 5.53 -13.25
CA LEU A 76 -11.17 4.09 -13.20
C LEU A 76 -12.44 3.78 -12.42
N ILE A 77 -12.64 4.42 -11.26
CA ILE A 77 -13.87 4.26 -10.47
C ILE A 77 -15.07 4.83 -11.23
N SER A 78 -14.93 6.03 -11.80
CA SER A 78 -16.00 6.69 -12.55
C SER A 78 -16.42 5.87 -13.78
N SER A 79 -15.48 5.15 -14.39
CA SER A 79 -15.71 4.31 -15.56
C SER A 79 -16.30 2.94 -15.22
N ASN A 80 -15.99 2.38 -14.05
CA ASN A 80 -16.43 1.03 -13.67
C ASN A 80 -17.81 0.95 -13.02
N HIS A 81 -18.34 2.01 -12.39
CA HIS A 81 -19.76 2.09 -11.99
C HIS A 81 -20.25 3.53 -11.81
N ALA A 82 -21.36 3.85 -12.50
CA ALA A 82 -22.08 5.12 -12.50
C ALA A 82 -22.78 5.52 -11.16
N GLN A 83 -22.22 5.24 -9.98
CA GLN A 83 -22.91 5.49 -8.70
C GLN A 83 -22.06 5.96 -7.51
N LEU A 84 -20.79 6.34 -7.69
CA LEU A 84 -20.08 7.09 -6.65
C LEU A 84 -20.00 8.55 -7.06
N ASP A 85 -20.93 9.35 -6.53
CA ASP A 85 -20.95 10.79 -6.72
C ASP A 85 -19.83 11.45 -5.91
N PHE A 86 -18.71 11.72 -6.58
CA PHE A 86 -17.60 12.50 -6.03
C PHE A 86 -17.72 14.00 -6.37
N SER A 87 -18.87 14.50 -6.85
CA SER A 87 -19.07 15.92 -7.13
C SER A 87 -18.82 16.79 -5.89
N GLY A 88 -19.21 16.31 -4.70
CA GLY A 88 -18.90 16.93 -3.42
C GLY A 88 -17.39 17.06 -3.18
N PHE A 89 -16.65 15.96 -3.33
CA PHE A 89 -15.19 15.98 -3.17
C PHE A 89 -14.48 16.83 -4.23
N LYS A 90 -14.93 16.79 -5.50
CA LYS A 90 -14.38 17.64 -6.58
C LYS A 90 -14.61 19.12 -6.32
N ASN A 91 -15.80 19.49 -5.83
CA ASN A 91 -16.10 20.88 -5.46
C ASN A 91 -15.27 21.31 -4.26
N ASP A 92 -15.16 20.47 -3.23
CA ASP A 92 -14.33 20.77 -2.05
C ASP A 92 -12.86 20.96 -2.43
N PHE A 93 -12.31 20.11 -3.31
CA PHE A 93 -10.94 20.22 -3.78
C PHE A 93 -10.72 21.44 -4.68
N ARG A 94 -11.67 21.73 -5.58
CA ARG A 94 -11.64 22.92 -6.43
C ARG A 94 -11.66 24.20 -5.59
N ASN A 95 -12.56 24.28 -4.61
CA ASN A 95 -12.63 25.41 -3.68
C ASN A 95 -11.33 25.54 -2.86
N LEU A 96 -10.69 24.43 -2.48
CA LEU A 96 -9.42 24.44 -1.75
C LEU A 96 -8.24 24.93 -2.61
N VAL A 97 -8.23 24.61 -3.90
CA VAL A 97 -7.22 25.08 -4.86
C VAL A 97 -7.44 26.56 -5.18
N GLU A 98 -8.67 26.96 -5.46
CA GLU A 98 -9.05 28.36 -5.70
C GLU A 98 -8.75 29.23 -4.45
N TRP A 99 -9.03 28.75 -3.24
CA TRP A 99 -8.67 29.43 -1.99
C TRP A 99 -7.15 29.60 -1.79
N LYS A 100 -6.33 28.69 -2.34
CA LYS A 100 -4.86 28.83 -2.30
C LYS A 100 -4.31 29.76 -3.36
N GLU A 101 -4.98 29.90 -4.51
CA GLU A 101 -4.61 30.87 -5.55
C GLU A 101 -4.94 32.31 -5.11
N GLU A 102 -6.07 32.54 -4.44
CA GLU A 102 -6.43 33.87 -3.88
C GLU A 102 -5.48 34.38 -2.78
N GLN A 103 -4.69 33.49 -2.15
CA GLN A 103 -3.73 33.85 -1.10
C GLN A 103 -2.31 34.13 -1.65
N LEU A 104 -2.10 34.00 -2.96
CA LEU A 104 -0.80 34.24 -3.63
C LEU A 104 -0.79 35.46 -4.56
N ASP A 105 -1.86 36.25 -4.60
CA ASP A 105 -1.83 37.61 -5.17
C ASP A 105 -1.29 38.61 -4.12
N PHE A 106 0.03 38.68 -4.00
CA PHE A 106 0.77 39.81 -3.40
C PHE A 106 1.64 40.48 -4.45
#